data_AF-A0A2U1CIV5-F1
#
_entry.id   AF-A0A2U1CIV5-F1
#
_cell.length_a   1.000
_cell.length_b   1.000
_cell.length_c   1.000
_cell.angle_alpha   90.00
_cell.angle_beta   90.00
_cell.angle_gamma   90.00
#
_symmetry.space_group_name_H-M   'P 1'
#
loop_
_entity.id
_entity.type
_entity.pdbx_description
1 polymer ?
#
loop_
_entity_poly.entity_id
_entity_poly.type
_entity_poly.pdbx_seq_one_letter_code
_entity_poly.pdbx_strand_id
1 'polypeptide(L)' 'MDYEQRFIDIEIKLTAQEDLTQQLSDLVYEQQKQIQELQALYKALVRRMNEGQADGPDPYAQERPPHY' A
#
# COMPACT_ATOMS: atom_id res chain seq x y z
N MET A 1 -22.99 17.95 44.46
CA MET A 1 -22.78 16.49 44.42
C MET A 1 -22.94 15.87 43.03
N ASP A 2 -23.55 16.54 42.04
CA ASP A 2 -23.66 16.00 40.66
C ASP A 2 -22.42 16.29 39.78
N TYR A 3 -21.71 17.40 40.03
CA TYR A 3 -20.60 17.83 39.17
C TYR A 3 -19.36 16.93 39.26
N GLU A 4 -19.00 16.46 40.45
CA GLU A 4 -17.82 15.60 40.64
C GLU A 4 -18.00 14.24 39.96
N GLN A 5 -19.19 13.66 40.06
CA GLN A 5 -19.52 12.42 39.35
C GLN A 5 -19.45 12.62 37.82
N ARG A 6 -20.00 13.72 37.31
CA ARG A 6 -19.92 14.04 35.88
C ARG A 6 -18.49 14.27 35.41
N PHE A 7 -17.61 14.84 36.24
CA PHE A 7 -16.19 14.97 35.89
C PHE A 7 -15.50 13.62 35.81
N ILE A 8 -15.72 12.73 36.78
CA ILE A 8 -15.18 11.37 36.76
C ILE A 8 -15.65 10.61 35.51
N ASP A 9 -16.94 10.70 35.18
CA ASP A 9 -17.50 10.04 33.99
C ASP A 9 -16.89 10.58 32.67
N ILE A 10 -16.58 11.88 32.62
CA ILE A 10 -15.92 12.49 31.46
C ILE A 10 -14.46 12.05 31.38
N GLU A 11 -13.75 11.99 32.50
CA GLU A 11 -12.35 11.56 32.55
C GLU A 11 -12.19 10.10 32.10
N ILE A 12 -13.07 9.21 32.56
CA ILE A 12 -13.12 7.81 32.09
C ILE A 12 -13.33 7.74 30.58
N LYS A 13 -14.27 8.52 30.05
CA LYS A 13 -14.53 8.56 28.60
C LYS A 13 -13.37 9.14 27.82
N LEU A 14 -12.70 10.16 28.35
CA LEU A 14 -11.55 10.79 27.73
C LEU A 14 -10.40 9.80 27.61
N THR A 15 -10.02 9.13 28.69
CA THR A 15 -8.95 8.12 28.67
C THR A 15 -9.27 6.98 27.69
N ALA A 16 -10.52 6.49 27.67
CA ALA A 16 -10.92 5.48 26.71
C ALA A 16 -10.83 5.97 25.24
N GLN A 17 -11.10 7.25 24.98
CA GLN A 17 -10.96 7.85 23.65
C GLN A 17 -9.49 8.06 23.27
N GLU A 18 -8.63 8.42 24.22
CA GLU A 18 -7.18 8.52 24.00
C GLU A 18 -6.59 7.16 23.64
N ASP A 19 -6.93 6.10 24.39
CA ASP A 19 -6.52 4.73 24.12
C ASP A 19 -7.01 4.24 22.75
N LEU A 20 -8.26 4.53 22.40
CA LEU A 20 -8.81 4.19 21.09
C LEU A 20 -8.08 4.92 19.96
N THR A 21 -7.76 6.20 20.16
CA THR A 21 -7.04 7.00 19.16
C THR A 21 -5.65 6.44 18.92
N GLN A 22 -4.94 6.03 19.98
CA GLN A 22 -3.63 5.39 19.84
C GLN A 22 -3.73 4.06 19.07
N GLN A 23 -4.69 3.20 19.42
CA GLN A 23 -4.91 1.93 18.72
C GLN A 23 -5.24 2.13 17.23
N LEU A 24 -6.06 3.12 16.90
CA LEU A 24 -6.36 3.46 15.51
C LEU A 24 -5.12 3.97 14.77
N SER A 25 -4.28 4.77 15.42
CA SER A 25 -3.01 5.24 14.85
C SER A 25 -2.07 4.07 14.52
N ASP A 26 -1.92 3.13 15.45
CA ASP A 26 -1.08 1.94 15.26
C ASP A 26 -1.62 1.05 14.12
N LEU A 27 -2.94 0.89 14.05
CA LEU A 27 -3.59 0.13 12.98
C LEU A 27 -3.40 0.80 11.60
N VAL A 28 -3.56 2.12 11.52
CA VAL A 28 -3.30 2.88 10.28
C VAL A 28 -1.84 2.74 9.84
N TYR A 29 -0.90 2.75 10.78
CA TYR A 29 0.51 2.51 10.48
C TYR A 29 0.75 1.12 9.86
N GLU A 30 0.23 0.07 10.47
CA GLU A 30 0.36 -1.30 9.95
C GLU A 30 -0.32 -1.46 8.57
N GLN A 31 -1.50 -0.86 8.38
CA GLN A 31 -2.16 -0.83 7.08
C GLN A 31 -1.31 -0.12 6.02
N GLN A 32 -0.70 1.02 6.36
CA GLN A 32 0.15 1.77 5.45
C GLN A 32 1.38 0.95 5.02
N LYS A 33 1.97 0.17 5.94
CA LYS A 33 3.06 -0.76 5.64
C LYS A 33 2.61 -1.86 4.68
N GLN A 34 1.47 -2.51 4.93
CA GLN A 34 0.92 -3.52 4.02
C GLN A 34 0.65 -2.96 2.62
N ILE A 35 0.13 -1.73 2.52
CA ILE A 35 -0.06 -1.05 1.24
C ILE A 35 1.27 -0.83 0.51
N GLN A 36 2.32 -0.43 1.22
CA GLN A 36 3.64 -0.25 0.61
C GLN A 36 4.22 -1.56 0.08
N GLU A 37 4.06 -2.66 0.81
CA GLU A 37 4.47 -4.00 0.39
C GLU A 37 3.71 -4.43 -0.88
N LEU A 38 2.39 -4.26 -0.90
CA LEU A 38 1.55 -4.55 -2.07
C LEU A 38 1.93 -3.68 -3.28
N GLN A 39 2.20 -2.38 -3.08
CA GLN A 39 2.66 -1.50 -4.13
C GLN A 39 4.02 -1.92 -4.70
N ALA A 40 4.93 -2.39 -3.85
CA ALA A 40 6.24 -2.90 -4.29
C ALA A 40 6.09 -4.16 -5.15
N LEU A 41 5.26 -5.11 -4.71
CA LEU A 41 4.94 -6.32 -5.48
C LEU A 41 4.29 -6.00 -6.82
N TYR A 42 3.33 -5.07 -6.83
CA TYR A 42 2.68 -4.62 -8.06
C TYR A 42 3.69 -4.01 -9.05
N LYS A 43 4.59 -3.13 -8.58
CA LYS A 43 5.65 -2.54 -9.41
C LYS A 43 6.59 -3.62 -9.98
N ALA A 44 6.97 -4.61 -9.17
CA ALA A 44 7.80 -5.72 -9.62
C ALA A 44 7.11 -6.56 -10.71
N LEU A 45 5.81 -6.82 -10.55
CA LEU A 45 5.01 -7.54 -11.54
C LEU A 45 4.93 -6.79 -12.87
N VAL A 46 4.62 -5.49 -12.82
CA VAL A 46 4.58 -4.63 -14.03
C VAL A 46 5.93 -4.61 -14.72
N ARG A 47 7.02 -4.46 -13.96
CA ARG A 47 8.38 -4.49 -14.52
C ARG A 47 8.66 -5.79 -15.26
N ARG A 48 8.36 -6.95 -14.65
CA ARG A 48 8.55 -8.26 -15.28
C ARG A 48 7.72 -8.43 -16.56
N MET A 49 6.48 -7.93 -16.57
CA MET A 49 5.62 -7.99 -17.75
C MET A 49 6.19 -7.15 -18.91
N ASN A 50 6.73 -5.98 -18.61
CA ASN A 50 7.35 -5.11 -19.61
C ASN A 50 8.68 -5.69 -20.14
N GLU A 51 9.51 -6.27 -19.26
CA GLU A 51 10.76 -6.93 -19.66
C GLU A 51 10.50 -8.13 -20.59
N GLY A 52 9.41 -8.88 -20.38
CA GLY A 52 9.02 -9.98 -21.27
C GLY A 52 8.47 -9.57 -22.64
N GLN A 53 8.10 -8.30 -22.84
CA GLN A 53 7.64 -7.79 -24.15
C GLN A 53 8.78 -7.21 -25.01
N ALA A 54 9.91 -6.84 -24.41
CA ALA A 54 11.03 -6.20 -25.12
C ALA A 54 12.00 -7.19 -25.79
N ASP A 55 11.91 -8.49 -25.49
CA ASP A 55 12.91 -9.49 -25.89
C ASP A 55 12.38 -10.55 -26.89
N GLY A 56 11.29 -10.24 -27.60
CA GLY A 56 10.89 -11.02 -28.76
C GLY A 56 11.81 -10.69 -29.94
N PRO A 57 12.58 -11.64 -30.51
CA PRO A 57 13.35 -11.38 -31.72
C PRO A 57 12.37 -10.98 -32.81
N ASP A 58 12.57 -9.82 -33.44
CA ASP A 58 11.79 -9.39 -34.59
C ASP A 58 11.92 -10.44 -35.71
N PRO A 59 10.89 -11.26 -35.98
CA PRO A 59 10.96 -12.32 -36.98
C PRO A 59 11.05 -11.76 -38.41
N TYR A 60 10.92 -10.43 -38.59
CA TYR A 60 10.89 -9.75 -39.87
C TYR A 60 12.14 -8.94 -40.19
N ALA A 61 13.17 -8.96 -39.32
CA ALA A 61 14.44 -8.25 -39.55
C ALA A 61 15.43 -9.01 -40.48
N GLN A 62 15.12 -10.23 -40.86
CA GLN A 62 15.76 -11.01 -41.93
C GLN A 62 14.67 -11.23 -42.98
N GLU A 63 14.69 -10.69 -44.19
CA GLU A 63 15.73 -10.78 -45.21
C GLU A 63 15.49 -9.67 -46.25
N ARG A 64 16.53 -8.94 -46.67
CA ARG A 64 16.46 -8.23 -47.97
C ARG A 64 16.74 -9.27 -49.07
N PRO A 65 15.85 -9.48 -50.05
CA PRO A 65 16.12 -10.43 -51.12
C PRO A 65 17.32 -9.96 -51.95
N PRO A 66 18.27 -10.85 -52.31
CA PRO A 66 19.31 -10.53 -53.26
C PRO A 66 18.68 -10.35 -54.64
N HIS A 67 18.73 -9.12 -55.17
CA HIS A 67 18.37 -8.86 -56.55
C HIS A 67 19.38 -9.53 -57.47
N TYR A 68 18.91 -10.46 -58.30
CA TYR A 68 19.60 -10.93 -59.50
C TYR A 68 18.98 -10.28 -60.73
#